data_AF-A0A3S1JXB9-F1
#
_entry.id   AF-A0A3S1JXB9-F1
#
_cell.length_a   1.000
_cell.length_b   1.000
_cell.length_c   1.000
_cell.angle_alpha   90.00
_cell.angle_beta   90.00
_cell.angle_gamma   90.00
#
_symmetry.space_group_name_H-M   'P 1'
#
loop_
_entity.id
_entity.type
_entity.pdbx_description
1 polymer ?
#
loop_
_entity_poly.entity_id
_entity_poly.type
_entity_poly.pdbx_seq_one_letter_code
_entity_poly.pdbx_strand_id
1 'polypeptide(L)' 'MTRDEIISVLGPVDDAVIADIASTGATIEELREAFAWVGADEALVNEGRPLPSARVATLIGLLEPPDDDI' A
#
# COMPACT_ATOMS: atom_id res chain seq x y z
N MET A 1 8.00 11.37 1.95
CA MET A 1 7.54 10.39 2.95
C MET A 1 8.76 9.86 3.69
N THR A 2 8.65 9.77 5.00
CA THR A 2 9.71 9.32 5.91
C THR A 2 9.41 7.93 6.45
N ARG A 3 10.43 7.26 7.00
CA ARG A 3 10.29 5.94 7.63
C ARG A 3 9.22 5.91 8.72
N ASP A 4 9.17 6.95 9.55
CA ASP A 4 8.24 7.03 10.68
C ASP A 4 6.77 7.08 10.19
N GLU A 5 6.53 7.84 9.11
CA GLU A 5 5.22 7.90 8.45
C GLU A 5 4.78 6.54 7.89
N ILE A 6 5.70 5.79 7.29
CA ILE A 6 5.42 4.46 6.74
C ILE A 6 5.04 3.48 7.85
N ILE A 7 5.85 3.44 8.92
CA ILE A 7 5.60 2.58 10.09
C ILE A 7 4.30 2.97 10.80
N SER A 8 3.95 4.26 10.83
CA SER A 8 2.69 4.71 11.41
C SER A 8 1.46 4.22 10.63
N VAL A 9 1.60 3.87 9.35
CA VAL A 9 0.49 3.40 8.50
C VAL A 9 0.46 1.88 8.42
N LEU A 10 1.59 1.26 8.11
CA LEU A 10 1.70 -0.19 7.89
C LEU A 10 2.02 -0.98 9.16
N GLY A 11 2.49 -0.30 10.20
CA GLY A 11 3.07 -0.93 11.38
C GLY A 11 4.53 -1.34 11.17
N PRO A 12 5.07 -2.22 12.04
CA PRO A 12 6.44 -2.70 11.93
C PRO A 12 6.62 -3.57 10.68
N VAL A 13 7.19 -2.97 9.64
CA VAL A 13 7.58 -3.61 8.37
C VAL A 13 9.09 -3.59 8.19
N ASP A 14 9.61 -4.45 7.32
CA ASP A 14 11.04 -4.54 7.04
C ASP A 14 11.60 -3.26 6.41
N ASP A 15 12.86 -2.96 6.74
CA ASP A 15 13.62 -1.84 6.18
C ASP A 15 13.65 -1.83 4.63
N ALA A 16 13.66 -3.02 4.02
CA ALA A 16 13.62 -3.17 2.56
C ALA A 16 12.31 -2.62 1.98
N VAL A 17 11.17 -2.99 2.58
CA VAL A 17 9.84 -2.50 2.18
C VAL A 17 9.75 -0.99 2.37
N ILE A 18 10.27 -0.47 3.48
CA ILE A 18 10.31 0.97 3.76
C ILE A 18 11.11 1.71 2.67
N ALA A 19 12.25 1.16 2.25
CA ALA A 19 13.09 1.73 1.21
C ALA A 19 12.39 1.73 -0.16
N ASP A 20 11.74 0.63 -0.54
CA ASP A 20 11.00 0.53 -1.80
C ASP A 20 9.83 1.53 -1.84
N ILE A 21 9.02 1.58 -0.78
CA ILE A 21 7.90 2.53 -0.69
C ILE A 21 8.43 3.97 -0.70
N ALA A 22 9.51 4.28 0.03
CA ALA A 22 10.13 5.60 -0.02
C ALA A 22 10.68 5.95 -1.42
N SER A 23 11.17 4.96 -2.17
CA SER A 23 11.68 5.12 -3.53
C SER A 23 10.57 5.34 -4.57
N THR A 24 9.31 4.95 -4.29
CA THR A 24 8.18 5.24 -5.19
C THR A 24 7.87 6.74 -5.33
N GLY A 25 8.32 7.56 -4.37
CA GLY A 25 8.01 8.99 -4.32
C GLY A 25 6.56 9.29 -3.96
N ALA A 26 5.81 8.31 -3.47
CA ALA A 26 4.43 8.49 -3.05
C ALA A 26 4.29 9.30 -1.76
N THR A 27 3.10 9.87 -1.56
CA THR A 27 2.73 10.58 -0.33
C THR A 27 2.14 9.64 0.71
N ILE A 28 2.07 10.09 1.97
CA ILE A 28 1.43 9.32 3.05
C ILE A 28 -0.06 9.08 2.79
N GLU A 29 -0.73 9.98 2.06
CA GLU A 29 -2.14 9.82 1.68
C GLU A 29 -2.30 8.65 0.70
N GLU A 30 -1.43 8.58 -0.31
CA GLU A 30 -1.40 7.47 -1.29
C GLU A 30 -1.07 6.14 -0.59
N LEU A 31 -0.17 6.13 0.40
CA LEU A 31 0.14 4.94 1.20
C LEU A 31 -1.04 4.45 2.03
N ARG A 32 -1.77 5.36 2.68
CA ARG A 32 -2.97 5.01 3.45
C ARG A 32 -4.08 4.47 2.56
N GLU A 33 -4.23 5.04 1.38
CA GLU A 33 -5.19 4.54 0.39
C GLU A 33 -4.81 3.12 -0.04
N ALA A 34 -3.55 2.89 -0.40
CA ALA A 34 -3.05 1.57 -0.78
C ALA A 34 -3.23 0.54 0.34
N PHE A 35 -2.92 0.90 1.59
CA PHE A 35 -3.12 0.02 2.73
C PHE A 35 -4.62 -0.28 2.98
N ALA A 36 -5.48 0.73 2.79
CA ALA A 36 -6.93 0.53 2.87
C ALA A 36 -7.47 -0.34 1.73
N TRP A 37 -6.81 -0.36 0.57
CA TRP A 37 -7.13 -1.28 -0.52
C TRP A 37 -6.72 -2.72 -0.20
N VAL A 38 -5.50 -2.95 0.28
CA VAL A 38 -5.02 -4.28 0.67
C VAL A 38 -5.83 -4.85 1.85
N GLY A 39 -6.21 -4.00 2.80
CA GLY A 39 -7.01 -4.42 3.96
C GLY A 39 -8.53 -4.41 3.74
N ALA A 40 -9.02 -3.95 2.59
CA ALA A 40 -10.45 -3.99 2.29
C ALA A 40 -10.84 -5.39 1.84
N ASP A 41 -11.63 -6.09 2.65
CA ASP A 41 -12.36 -7.30 2.21
C ASP A 41 -13.10 -7.03 0.89
N GLU A 42 -13.08 -8.01 -0.03
CA GLU A 42 -13.67 -7.92 -1.39
C GLU A 42 -15.12 -7.40 -1.41
N ALA A 43 -15.85 -7.52 -0.29
CA ALA A 43 -17.20 -6.99 -0.11
C ALA A 43 -17.26 -5.44 -0.10
N LEU A 44 -16.27 -4.76 0.51
CA LEU A 44 -16.20 -3.28 0.60
C LEU A 44 -15.64 -2.64 -0.68
N VAL A 45 -14.87 -3.39 -1.45
CA VAL A 45 -14.37 -2.96 -2.77
C VAL A 45 -15.50 -2.90 -3.80
N ASN A 46 -16.49 -3.80 -3.70
CA ASN A 46 -17.62 -3.90 -4.63
C ASN A 46 -18.69 -2.80 -4.51
N GLU A 47 -18.68 -1.95 -3.46
CA GLU A 47 -19.64 -0.84 -3.30
C GLU A 47 -19.32 0.40 -4.16
N GLY A 48 -18.44 0.28 -5.16
CA GLY A 48 -18.18 1.33 -6.13
C GLY A 48 -17.09 2.32 -5.73
N ARG A 49 -16.04 1.87 -5.03
CA ARG A 49 -14.85 2.71 -4.82
C ARG A 49 -14.23 3.07 -6.18
N PRO A 50 -13.91 4.35 -6.43
CA PRO A 50 -13.18 4.73 -7.62
C PRO A 50 -11.83 4.01 -7.66
N LEU A 51 -11.45 3.51 -8.83
CA LEU A 51 -10.19 2.79 -9.03
C LEU A 51 -9.00 3.61 -8.48
N PRO A 52 -8.03 2.95 -7.82
CA PRO A 52 -6.87 3.63 -7.28
C PRO A 52 -6.07 4.31 -8.40
N SER A 53 -5.40 5.41 -8.06
CA SER A 53 -4.46 6.05 -8.99
C SER A 53 -3.28 5.13 -9.31
N ALA A 54 -2.58 5.36 -10.42
CA ALA A 54 -1.45 4.52 -10.85
C ALA A 54 -0.35 4.36 -9.78
N ARG A 55 -0.15 5.38 -8.92
CA ARG A 55 0.79 5.30 -7.79
C ARG A 55 0.25 4.43 -6.65
N VAL A 56 -1.02 4.62 -6.29
CA VAL A 56 -1.67 3.79 -5.27
C VAL A 56 -1.68 2.32 -5.70
N ALA A 57 -1.96 2.03 -6.97
CA ALA A 57 -1.87 0.68 -7.53
C ALA A 57 -0.45 0.08 -7.42
N THR A 58 0.59 0.89 -7.65
CA THR A 58 1.99 0.45 -7.49
C THR A 58 2.30 0.11 -6.03
N LEU A 59 1.80 0.91 -5.09
CA LEU A 59 1.94 0.65 -3.67
C LEU A 59 1.17 -0.60 -3.23
N ILE A 60 -0.05 -0.81 -3.72
CA ILE A 60 -0.85 -2.02 -3.44
C ILE A 60 -0.03 -3.27 -3.81
N GLY A 61 0.54 -3.32 -5.01
CA GLY A 61 1.37 -4.46 -5.43
C GLY A 61 2.70 -4.62 -4.69
N LEU A 62 3.17 -3.58 -3.99
CA LEU A 62 4.32 -3.68 -3.06
C LEU A 62 3.92 -4.19 -1.68
N LEU A 63 2.67 -3.95 -1.28
CA LEU A 63 2.10 -4.32 0.01
C LEU A 63 1.47 -5.71 0.00
N GLU A 64 0.89 -6.13 -1.12
CA GLU A 64 0.55 -7.53 -1.36
C GLU A 64 1.85 -8.33 -1.46
N PRO A 65 2.03 -9.37 -0.61
CA PRO A 65 3.09 -10.33 -0.87
C PRO A 65 2.89 -10.88 -2.29
N PRO A 66 3.96 -11.20 -3.05
CA PRO A 66 3.77 -11.92 -4.29
C PRO A 66 2.98 -13.17 -3.93
N ASP A 67 1.79 -13.32 -4.50
CA ASP A 67 1.05 -14.57 -4.41
C ASP A 67 2.04 -15.65 -4.89
N ASP A 68 2.56 -16.42 -3.93
CA ASP A 68 3.32 -17.61 -4.20
C ASP A 68 2.29 -18.60 -4.77
N ASP A 69 1.98 -18.43 -6.05
CA ASP A 69 1.24 -19.38 -6.89
C ASP A 69 2.07 -20.68 -6.92
N ILE A 70 1.84 -21.55 -5.93
CA ILE A 70 2.36 -22.92 -5.83
C ILE A 70 1.26 -23.92 -6.16
#